data_AF-A0A174Q8Y1-F1
#
_entry.id   AF-A0A174Q8Y1-F1
#
_cell.length_a   1.000
_cell.length_b   1.000
_cell.length_c   1.000
_cell.angle_alpha   90.00
_cell.angle_beta   90.00
_cell.angle_gamma   90.00
#
_symmetry.space_group_name_H-M   'P 1'
#
loop_
_entity.id
_entity.type
_entity.pdbx_description
1 polymer ?
#
loop_
_entity_poly.entity_id
_entity_poly.type
_entity_poly.pdbx_seq_one_letter_code
_entity_poly.pdbx_strand_id
1 'polypeptide(L)'
;MEPVSLWCIIFINCMTILSSIWILIRLYRNRSKRSVSFYIYGIASLIGLFLGVISFFYHICHALCAILWGLYVFIDTYKDQKSHPVSKWTTSYSSVLNGYYCGAGFMLYGTMIILSYYNII
;
A
#
# COMPACT_ATOMS: atom_id res chain seq x y z
N MET A 1 -5.20 21.25 -12.12
CA MET A 1 -5.29 19.79 -11.91
C MET A 1 -6.72 19.39 -12.14
N GLU A 2 -6.99 18.48 -13.08
CA GLU A 2 -8.32 17.86 -13.14
C GLU A 2 -8.63 17.24 -11.77
N PRO A 3 -9.86 17.40 -11.24
CA PRO A 3 -10.20 16.82 -9.97
C PRO A 3 -10.04 15.30 -10.07
N VAL A 4 -9.13 14.73 -9.28
CA VAL A 4 -9.01 13.28 -9.13
C VAL A 4 -10.41 12.71 -8.91
N SER A 5 -10.81 11.72 -9.71
CA SER A 5 -12.17 11.20 -9.63
C SER A 5 -12.47 10.69 -8.22
N LEU A 6 -13.65 11.04 -7.70
CA LEU A 6 -14.11 10.61 -6.38
C LEU A 6 -14.01 9.09 -6.20
N TRP A 7 -14.33 8.35 -7.28
CA TRP A 7 -14.22 6.90 -7.34
C TRP A 7 -12.80 6.39 -7.10
N CYS A 8 -11.78 7.05 -7.65
CA CYS A 8 -10.39 6.69 -7.44
C CYS A 8 -9.99 6.84 -5.97
N ILE A 9 -10.37 7.96 -5.33
CA ILE A 9 -10.03 8.20 -3.91
C ILE A 9 -10.77 7.22 -3.00
N ILE A 10 -12.06 6.95 -3.25
CA ILE A 10 -12.83 5.93 -2.50
C ILE A 10 -12.16 4.56 -2.64
N PHE A 11 -11.78 4.18 -3.86
CA PHE A 11 -11.13 2.90 -4.12
C PHE A 11 -9.82 2.74 -3.33
N ILE A 12 -8.94 3.74 -3.40
CA ILE A 12 -7.67 3.73 -2.67
C ILE A 12 -7.90 3.60 -1.16
N ASN A 13 -8.81 4.40 -0.61
CA ASN A 13 -9.08 4.38 0.84
C ASN A 13 -9.60 3.02 1.30
N CYS A 14 -10.56 2.44 0.57
CA CYS A 14 -11.08 1.11 0.85
C CYS A 14 -9.98 0.05 0.79
N MET A 15 -9.12 0.09 -0.23
CA MET A 15 -8.01 -0.84 -0.39
C MET A 15 -6.98 -0.71 0.74
N THR A 16 -6.64 0.50 1.17
CA THR A 16 -5.75 0.73 2.31
C THR A 16 -6.35 0.18 3.60
N ILE A 17 -7.65 0.41 3.85
CA ILE A 17 -8.35 -0.12 5.04
C ILE A 17 -8.36 -1.64 5.03
N LEU A 18 -8.81 -2.26 3.93
CA LEU A 18 -8.89 -3.72 3.80
C LEU A 18 -7.52 -4.36 3.96
N SER A 19 -6.49 -3.81 3.33
CA SER A 19 -5.11 -4.28 3.46
C SER A 19 -4.62 -4.17 4.90
N SER A 20 -4.90 -3.05 5.57
CA SER A 20 -4.53 -2.81 6.97
C SER A 20 -5.19 -3.82 7.91
N ILE A 21 -6.50 -4.05 7.77
CA ILE A 21 -7.25 -5.04 8.56
C ILE A 21 -6.67 -6.44 8.31
N TRP A 22 -6.45 -6.81 7.05
CA TRP A 22 -5.89 -8.11 6.70
C TRP A 22 -4.51 -8.34 7.32
N ILE A 23 -3.64 -7.33 7.29
CA ILE A 23 -2.33 -7.36 7.93
C ILE A 23 -2.48 -7.56 9.43
N LEU A 24 -3.34 -6.79 10.10
CA LEU A 24 -3.58 -6.92 11.55
C LEU A 24 -4.07 -8.32 11.92
N ILE A 25 -5.00 -8.89 11.16
CA ILE A 25 -5.49 -10.27 11.36
C ILE A 25 -4.35 -11.28 11.18
N ARG A 26 -3.55 -11.13 10.11
CA ARG A 26 -2.39 -12.01 9.84
C ARG A 26 -1.37 -11.94 10.97
N LEU A 27 -1.11 -10.75 11.50
CA LEU A 27 -0.21 -10.56 12.63
C LEU A 27 -0.80 -11.24 13.88
N TYR A 28 -2.06 -10.98 14.22
CA TYR A 28 -2.72 -11.61 15.36
C TYR A 28 -2.63 -13.16 15.32
N ARG A 29 -2.87 -13.76 14.15
CA ARG A 29 -2.78 -15.22 13.95
C ARG A 29 -1.36 -15.76 14.09
N ASN A 30 -0.34 -14.98 13.71
CA ASN A 30 1.07 -15.39 13.72
C ASN A 30 1.86 -14.84 14.93
N ARG A 31 1.18 -14.56 16.05
CA ARG A 31 1.74 -13.92 17.26
C ARG A 31 2.99 -14.56 17.88
N SER A 32 3.32 -15.80 17.54
CA SER A 32 4.52 -16.51 18.01
C SER A 32 5.79 -16.14 17.25
N LYS A 33 5.68 -15.58 16.04
CA LYS A 33 6.82 -15.19 15.18
C LYS A 33 7.10 -13.68 15.28
N ARG A 34 7.45 -13.22 16.48
CA ARG A 34 7.71 -11.80 16.79
C ARG A 34 9.10 -11.38 16.32
N SER A 35 9.20 -10.82 15.12
CA SER A 35 10.40 -10.13 14.63
C SER A 35 10.21 -8.62 14.65
N VAL A 36 11.29 -7.84 14.58
CA VAL A 36 11.20 -6.36 14.49
C VAL A 36 10.34 -5.94 13.28
N SER A 37 10.52 -6.61 12.14
CA SER A 37 9.71 -6.37 10.94
C SER A 37 8.21 -6.64 11.15
N PHE A 38 7.85 -7.59 12.01
CA PHE A 38 6.46 -7.89 12.36
C PHE A 38 5.81 -6.69 13.07
N TYR A 39 6.51 -6.07 14.03
CA TYR A 39 6.01 -4.90 14.76
C TYR A 39 5.90 -3.67 13.87
N ILE A 40 6.89 -3.39 13.03
CA ILE A 40 6.85 -2.28 12.07
C ILE A 40 5.65 -2.42 11.13
N TYR A 41 5.39 -3.64 10.63
CA TYR A 41 4.22 -3.89 9.78
C TYR A 41 2.90 -3.67 10.51
N GLY A 42 2.83 -4.04 11.79
CA GLY A 42 1.67 -3.80 12.64
C GLY A 42 1.39 -2.31 12.87
N ILE A 43 2.42 -1.56 13.25
CA ILE A 43 2.30 -0.10 13.44
C ILE A 43 1.90 0.58 12.13
N ALA A 44 2.53 0.20 11.01
CA ALA A 44 2.17 0.72 9.70
C ALA A 44 0.70 0.43 9.35
N SER A 45 0.20 -0.78 9.65
CA SER A 45 -1.22 -1.14 9.42
C SER A 45 -2.19 -0.38 10.31
N LEU A 46 -1.83 -0.06 11.55
CA LEU A 46 -2.65 0.81 12.40
C LEU A 46 -2.73 2.22 11.82
N ILE A 47 -1.58 2.78 11.40
CA ILE A 47 -1.52 4.09 10.74
C ILE A 47 -2.38 4.08 9.48
N GLY A 48 -2.29 3.03 8.66
CA GLY A 48 -3.09 2.89 7.44
C GLY A 48 -4.58 2.80 7.68
N LEU A 49 -5.00 2.12 8.75
CA LEU A 49 -6.40 2.05 9.15
C LEU A 49 -6.95 3.44 9.50
N PHE A 50 -6.23 4.20 10.34
CA PHE A 50 -6.64 5.55 10.71
C PHE A 50 -6.61 6.51 9.52
N LEU A 51 -5.54 6.49 8.72
CA LEU A 51 -5.42 7.32 7.51
C LEU A 51 -6.55 7.04 6.52
N GLY A 52 -6.87 5.77 6.27
CA GLY A 52 -7.93 5.38 5.35
C GLY A 52 -9.30 5.92 5.79
N VAL A 53 -9.60 5.87 7.09
CA VAL A 53 -10.86 6.43 7.64
C VAL A 53 -10.87 7.96 7.55
N ILE A 54 -9.79 8.62 7.99
CA ILE A 54 -9.66 10.08 7.93
C ILE A 54 -9.80 10.58 6.49
N SER A 55 -9.29 9.83 5.52
CA SER A 55 -9.31 10.23 4.12
C SER A 55 -10.71 10.26 3.48
N PHE A 56 -11.74 9.68 4.10
CA PHE A 56 -13.13 9.89 3.67
C PHE A 56 -13.64 11.29 3.99
N PHE A 57 -13.14 11.89 5.06
CA PHE A 57 -13.51 13.25 5.47
C PHE A 57 -12.57 14.29 4.86
N TYR A 58 -11.29 13.95 4.72
CA TYR A 58 -10.26 14.81 4.16
C TYR A 58 -9.70 14.19 2.89
N HIS A 59 -10.30 14.52 1.75
CA HIS A 59 -9.93 13.95 0.46
C HIS A 59 -8.44 14.07 0.16
N ILE A 60 -7.73 15.10 0.66
CA ILE A 60 -6.29 15.26 0.45
C ILE A 60 -5.44 14.10 1.01
N CYS A 61 -5.92 13.41 2.05
CA CYS A 61 -5.21 12.31 2.69
C CYS A 61 -5.15 11.04 1.82
N HIS A 62 -5.90 10.99 0.70
CA HIS A 62 -5.91 9.83 -0.19
C HIS A 62 -4.53 9.59 -0.82
N ALA A 63 -3.73 10.66 -0.99
CA ALA A 63 -2.37 10.56 -1.48
C ALA A 63 -1.46 9.77 -0.53
N LEU A 64 -1.58 10.01 0.79
CA LEU A 64 -0.87 9.25 1.80
C LEU A 64 -1.36 7.79 1.86
N CYS A 65 -2.67 7.58 1.70
CA CYS A 65 -3.26 6.24 1.60
C CYS A 65 -2.71 5.47 0.39
N ALA A 66 -2.55 6.13 -0.76
CA ALA A 66 -1.97 5.55 -1.97
C ALA A 66 -0.51 5.16 -1.77
N ILE A 67 0.32 6.03 -1.17
CA ILE A 67 1.73 5.71 -0.87
C ILE A 67 1.82 4.51 0.05
N LEU A 68 1.04 4.51 1.13
CA LEU A 68 1.08 3.43 2.11
C LEU A 68 0.59 2.11 1.52
N TRP A 69 -0.47 2.14 0.72
CA TRP A 69 -0.96 0.95 0.03
C TRP A 69 0.04 0.44 -1.01
N GLY A 70 0.67 1.32 -1.78
CA GLY A 70 1.75 0.98 -2.69
C GLY A 70 2.91 0.30 -1.98
N LEU A 71 3.27 0.77 -0.78
CA LEU A 71 4.30 0.17 0.07
C LEU A 71 3.90 -1.24 0.54
N TYR A 72 2.63 -1.46 0.93
CA TYR A 72 2.13 -2.79 1.28
C TYR A 72 2.23 -3.75 0.10
N VAL A 73 1.76 -3.35 -1.08
CA VAL A 73 1.82 -4.17 -2.29
C VAL A 73 3.28 -4.51 -2.63
N PHE A 74 4.17 -3.54 -2.54
CA PHE A 74 5.59 -3.74 -2.82
C PHE A 74 6.25 -4.73 -1.85
N ILE A 75 6.01 -4.56 -0.54
CA ILE A 75 6.58 -5.43 0.49
C ILE A 75 5.98 -6.83 0.44
N ASP A 76 4.67 -6.96 0.21
CA ASP A 76 4.02 -8.27 0.08
C ASP A 76 4.50 -9.01 -1.17
N THR A 77 4.68 -8.31 -2.30
CA THR A 77 5.30 -8.88 -3.52
C THR A 77 6.72 -9.38 -3.23
N TYR A 78 7.52 -8.60 -2.51
CA TYR A 78 8.87 -9.00 -2.11
C TYR A 78 8.87 -10.22 -1.18
N LYS A 79 8.01 -10.22 -0.17
CA LYS A 79 7.90 -11.35 0.77
C LYS A 79 7.46 -12.62 0.06
N ASP A 80 6.47 -12.52 -0.84
CA ASP A 80 5.96 -13.66 -1.59
C ASP A 80 7.04 -14.24 -2.50
N GLN A 81 7.76 -13.41 -3.27
CA GLN A 81 8.88 -13.86 -4.10
C GLN A 81 10.03 -14.46 -3.27
N LYS A 82 10.25 -13.99 -2.04
CA LYS A 82 11.25 -14.58 -1.14
C LYS A 82 10.83 -15.95 -0.60
N SER A 83 9.55 -16.15 -0.29
CA SER A 83 9.03 -17.45 0.17
C SER A 83 8.78 -18.45 -0.95
N HIS A 84 8.38 -17.95 -2.12
CA HIS A 84 8.00 -18.72 -3.30
C HIS A 84 8.76 -18.17 -4.51
N PRO A 85 10.06 -18.48 -4.64
CA PRO A 85 10.89 -17.88 -5.66
C PRO A 85 10.46 -18.34 -7.06
N VAL A 86 10.00 -17.38 -7.86
CA VAL A 86 9.70 -17.58 -9.28
C VAL A 86 10.94 -17.22 -10.12
N SER A 87 11.30 -18.06 -11.09
CA SER A 87 12.46 -17.83 -11.95
C SER A 87 12.18 -16.73 -12.99
N LYS A 88 13.18 -15.88 -13.25
CA LYS A 88 13.05 -14.65 -14.05
C LYS A 88 12.56 -14.86 -15.49
N TRP A 89 12.76 -16.05 -16.05
CA TRP A 89 12.46 -16.38 -17.45
C TRP A 89 11.12 -17.09 -17.63
N THR A 90 10.26 -17.07 -16.61
CA THR A 90 8.92 -17.68 -16.68
C THR A 90 7.85 -16.63 -16.85
N THR A 91 6.73 -17.01 -17.47
CA THR A 91 5.54 -16.17 -17.58
C THR A 91 5.01 -15.75 -16.20
N SER A 92 5.14 -16.61 -15.19
CA SER A 92 4.79 -16.30 -13.80
C SER A 92 5.59 -15.14 -13.21
N TYR A 93 6.84 -14.90 -13.66
CA TYR A 93 7.64 -13.77 -13.22
C TYR A 93 7.05 -12.42 -13.65
N SER A 94 6.30 -12.39 -14.76
CA SER A 94 5.57 -11.19 -15.17
C SER A 94 4.57 -10.74 -14.10
N SER A 95 3.94 -11.67 -13.38
CA SER A 95 3.04 -11.33 -12.28
C SER A 95 3.77 -10.69 -11.11
N VAL A 96 4.98 -11.16 -10.81
CA VAL A 96 5.85 -10.59 -9.76
C VAL A 96 6.26 -9.17 -10.13
N LEU A 97 6.69 -8.94 -11.37
CA LEU A 97 7.00 -7.60 -11.87
C LEU A 97 5.79 -6.68 -11.81
N ASN A 98 4.61 -7.14 -12.22
CA ASN A 98 3.37 -6.38 -12.13
C ASN A 98 3.08 -5.95 -10.69
N GLY A 99 3.33 -6.81 -9.69
CA GLY A 99 3.21 -6.45 -8.28
C GLY A 99 4.11 -5.28 -7.89
N TYR A 100 5.39 -5.31 -8.29
CA TYR A 100 6.33 -4.21 -8.02
C TYR A 100 5.96 -2.92 -8.76
N TYR A 101 5.61 -3.01 -10.05
CA TYR A 101 5.18 -1.85 -10.83
C TYR A 101 3.90 -1.24 -10.28
N CYS A 102 2.96 -2.06 -9.83
CA CYS A 102 1.73 -1.62 -9.17
C CYS A 102 2.05 -0.86 -7.88
N GLY A 103 2.87 -1.44 -7.00
CA GLY A 103 3.30 -0.79 -5.76
C GLY A 103 4.04 0.53 -5.99
N ALA A 104 5.01 0.53 -6.91
CA ALA A 104 5.74 1.73 -7.29
C ALA A 104 4.85 2.80 -7.92
N GLY A 105 3.89 2.40 -8.77
CA GLY A 105 2.93 3.30 -9.39
C GLY A 105 2.07 4.04 -8.36
N PHE A 106 1.55 3.34 -7.35
CA PHE A 106 0.77 3.97 -6.28
C PHE A 106 1.61 4.91 -5.40
N MET A 107 2.86 4.57 -5.12
CA MET A 107 3.79 5.45 -4.40
C MET A 107 4.07 6.73 -5.21
N LEU A 108 4.41 6.59 -6.49
CA LEU A 108 4.65 7.74 -7.38
C LEU A 108 3.39 8.60 -7.52
N TYR A 109 2.23 7.99 -7.71
CA TYR A 109 0.95 8.69 -7.78
C TYR A 109 0.72 9.56 -6.53
N GLY A 110 0.82 8.99 -5.34
CA GLY A 110 0.59 9.77 -4.11
C GLY A 110 1.65 10.85 -3.91
N THR A 111 2.91 10.60 -4.25
CA THR A 111 3.97 11.62 -4.20
C THR A 111 3.68 12.77 -5.16
N MET A 112 3.26 12.49 -6.40
CA MET A 112 2.93 13.53 -7.38
C MET A 112 1.78 14.42 -6.90
N ILE A 113 0.73 13.84 -6.31
CA ILE A 113 -0.39 14.61 -5.74
C ILE A 113 0.07 15.50 -4.58
N ILE A 114 0.99 15.03 -3.73
CA ILE A 114 1.55 15.84 -2.64
C ILE A 114 2.38 17.00 -3.20
N LEU A 115 3.31 16.73 -4.12
CA LEU A 115 4.15 17.77 -4.73
C LEU A 115 3.32 18.85 -5.44
N SER A 116 2.30 18.39 -6.15
CA SER A 116 1.26 19.21 -6.77
C SER A 116 0.53 20.10 -5.77
N TYR A 117 0.09 19.55 -4.63
CA TYR A 117 -0.61 20.30 -3.60
C TYR A 117 0.24 21.41 -2.97
N TYR A 118 1.55 21.15 -2.79
CA TYR A 118 2.49 22.14 -2.27
C TYR A 118 3.05 23.10 -3.33
N ASN A 119 2.58 23.03 -4.58
CA ASN A 119 3.06 23.84 -5.72
C ASN A 119 4.59 23.74 -5.94
N ILE A 120 5.18 22.58 -5.66
CA ILE A 120 6.60 22.32 -5.92
C ILE A 120 6.81 22.02 -7.42
N ILE A 121 5.82 21.37 -8.04
CA ILE A 121 5.71 21.09 -9.48
C ILE A 121 4.34 21.56 -9.97
#